data_AF-A0A7K2N301-F1
#
_entry.id   AF-A0A7K2N301-F1
#
_cell.length_a   1.000
_cell.length_b   1.000
_cell.length_c   1.000
_cell.angle_alpha   90.00
_cell.angle_beta   90.00
_cell.angle_gamma   90.00
#
_symmetry.space_group_name_H-M   'P 1'
#
loop_
_entity.id
_entity.type
_entity.pdbx_description
1 polymer ?
#
loop_
_entity_poly.entity_id
_entity_poly.type
_entity_poly.pdbx_seq_one_letter_code
_entity_poly.pdbx_strand_id
1 'polypeptide(L)' 'AQVSVTLNVHHVRPLSGGDGDVDAARRIDALANRVFTGPMLNGAYPEDLLKDTAELTDWSFVQDGDLRQAHQPLDFLGVN' A
#
# COMPACT_ATOMS: atom_id res chain seq x y z
N ALA A 1 4.51 -23.16 13.67
CA ALA A 1 3.44 -23.04 12.66
C ALA A 1 3.86 -21.95 11.69
N GLN A 2 3.42 -22.00 10.42
CA GLN A 2 3.68 -20.91 9.46
C GLN A 2 2.53 -19.89 9.51
N VAL A 3 2.86 -18.61 9.34
CA VAL A 3 1.93 -17.47 9.39
C VAL A 3 2.12 -16.60 8.14
N SER A 4 1.01 -16.15 7.56
CA SER A 4 0.97 -15.36 6.32
C SER A 4 -0.26 -14.44 6.27
N VAL A 5 -0.28 -13.58 5.26
CA VAL A 5 -1.45 -12.81 4.80
C VAL A 5 -1.65 -13.09 3.30
N THR A 6 -2.90 -13.11 2.84
CA THR A 6 -3.23 -13.22 1.42
C THR A 6 -3.82 -11.92 0.92
N LEU A 7 -3.25 -11.36 -0.15
CA LEU A 7 -3.72 -10.11 -0.77
C LEU A 7 -4.13 -10.36 -2.22
N ASN A 8 -5.20 -9.69 -2.65
CA ASN A 8 -5.60 -9.61 -4.06
C ASN A 8 -4.75 -8.55 -4.78
N VAL A 9 -3.51 -8.90 -5.09
CA VAL A 9 -2.54 -7.99 -5.71
C VAL A 9 -3.02 -7.59 -7.11
N HIS A 10 -3.23 -6.30 -7.31
CA HIS A 10 -3.68 -5.75 -8.58
C HIS A 10 -2.50 -5.55 -9.54
N HIS A 11 -2.60 -6.11 -10.75
CA HIS A 11 -1.68 -5.80 -11.84
C HIS A 11 -2.14 -4.55 -12.60
N VAL A 12 -1.77 -3.39 -12.08
CA VAL A 12 -2.18 -2.09 -12.63
C VAL A 12 -1.38 -1.79 -13.89
N ARG A 13 -2.06 -1.43 -14.99
CA ARG A 13 -1.45 -1.03 -16.25
C ARG A 13 -1.94 0.37 -16.64
N PRO A 14 -1.05 1.28 -17.03
CA PRO A 14 -1.47 2.53 -17.64
C PRO A 14 -2.06 2.26 -19.02
N LEU A 15 -2.99 3.12 -19.47
CA LEU A 15 -3.56 3.01 -20.81
C LEU A 15 -2.53 3.35 -21.90
N SER A 16 -1.69 4.36 -21.65
CA SER A 16 -0.61 4.80 -22.53
C SER A 16 0.66 5.16 -21.73
N GLY A 17 1.73 5.57 -22.44
CA GLY A 17 2.94 6.10 -21.81
C GLY A 17 2.88 7.58 -21.45
N GLY A 18 1.72 8.24 -21.59
CA GLY A 18 1.55 9.65 -21.22
C GLY A 18 1.60 9.83 -19.70
N ASP A 19 2.18 10.94 -19.25
CA ASP A 19 2.40 11.22 -17.81
C ASP A 19 1.13 11.09 -16.96
N GLY A 20 -0.04 11.48 -17.50
CA GLY A 20 -1.32 11.35 -16.81
C GLY A 20 -1.74 9.90 -16.56
N ASP A 21 -1.55 9.00 -17.53
CA ASP A 21 -1.89 7.58 -17.38
C ASP A 21 -0.90 6.88 -16.45
N VAL A 22 0.37 7.30 -16.48
CA VAL A 22 1.41 6.79 -15.57
C VAL A 22 1.12 7.22 -14.13
N ASP A 23 0.75 8.48 -13.89
CA ASP A 23 0.34 8.94 -12.55
C ASP A 23 -0.95 8.25 -12.08
N ALA A 24 -1.92 8.04 -12.97
CA ALA A 24 -3.13 7.29 -12.65
C ALA A 24 -2.80 5.84 -12.23
N ALA A 25 -1.92 5.15 -12.96
CA ALA A 25 -1.47 3.82 -12.59
C ALA A 25 -0.75 3.81 -11.23
N ARG A 26 0.12 4.81 -10.96
CA ARG A 26 0.80 4.98 -9.66
C ARG A 26 -0.19 5.14 -8.51
N ARG A 27 -1.22 5.97 -8.68
CA ARG A 27 -2.27 6.22 -7.66
C ARG A 27 -3.07 4.95 -7.36
N ILE A 28 -3.49 4.23 -8.40
CA ILE A 28 -4.25 2.99 -8.22
C ILE A 28 -3.38 1.90 -7.58
N ASP A 29 -2.11 1.78 -7.95
CA ASP A 29 -1.17 0.88 -7.27
C ASP A 29 -0.98 1.24 -5.79
N ALA A 30 -0.92 2.55 -5.48
CA ALA A 30 -0.86 3.04 -4.10
C ALA A 30 -2.05 2.54 -3.26
N LEU A 31 -3.25 2.73 -3.79
CA LEU A 31 -4.52 2.40 -3.12
C LEU A 31 -4.83 0.90 -3.10
N ALA A 32 -4.51 0.17 -4.16
CA ALA A 32 -4.88 -1.24 -4.28
C ALA A 32 -3.86 -2.17 -3.63
N ASN A 33 -2.57 -1.83 -3.67
CA ASN A 33 -1.48 -2.70 -3.24
C ASN A 33 -0.71 -2.08 -2.08
N ARG A 34 -0.12 -0.89 -2.28
CA ARG A 34 0.91 -0.35 -1.38
C ARG A 34 0.36 0.17 -0.06
N VAL A 35 -0.93 0.47 0.04
CA VAL A 35 -1.60 0.75 1.31
C VAL A 35 -1.55 -0.44 2.28
N PHE A 36 -1.48 -1.67 1.77
CA PHE A 36 -1.33 -2.88 2.58
C PHE A 36 0.12 -3.32 2.68
N THR A 37 0.81 -3.45 1.55
CA THR A 37 2.19 -3.96 1.52
C THR A 37 3.18 -3.00 2.17
N GLY A 38 2.93 -1.69 2.14
CA GLY A 38 3.73 -0.68 2.83
C GLY A 38 3.82 -0.96 4.33
N PRO A 39 2.71 -0.87 5.09
CA PRO A 39 2.71 -1.18 6.52
C PRO A 39 3.15 -2.61 6.84
N MET A 40 2.67 -3.61 6.09
CA MET A 40 2.90 -5.02 6.43
C MET A 40 4.34 -5.49 6.15
N LEU A 41 4.96 -5.02 5.07
CA LEU A 41 6.25 -5.53 4.60
C LEU A 41 7.40 -4.53 4.75
N ASN A 42 7.08 -3.23 4.84
CA ASN A 42 8.08 -2.16 4.96
C ASN A 42 7.93 -1.34 6.25
N GLY A 43 6.84 -1.52 7.01
CA GLY A 43 6.57 -0.75 8.23
C GLY A 43 6.29 0.73 8.01
N ALA A 44 5.84 1.13 6.82
CA ALA A 44 5.48 2.51 6.53
C ALA A 44 4.42 2.62 5.42
N TYR A 45 3.53 3.61 5.53
CA TYR A 45 2.73 4.03 4.39
C TYR A 45 3.59 4.76 3.36
N PRO A 46 3.34 4.57 2.05
CA PRO A 46 4.01 5.36 1.03
C PRO A 46 3.70 6.86 1.15
N GLU A 47 4.72 7.73 1.01
CA GLU A 47 4.52 9.17 1.10
C GLU A 47 3.59 9.72 0.02
N ASP A 48 3.63 9.14 -1.18
CA ASP A 48 2.78 9.55 -2.30
C ASP A 48 1.32 9.21 -2.03
N LEU A 49 1.03 8.07 -1.37
CA LEU A 49 -0.31 7.73 -0.91
C LEU A 49 -0.84 8.75 0.11
N LEU A 50 0.00 9.16 1.07
CA LEU A 50 -0.38 10.16 2.07
C LEU A 50 -0.69 11.51 1.40
N LYS A 51 0.14 11.94 0.44
CA LYS A 51 -0.09 13.17 -0.34
C LYS A 51 -1.38 13.08 -1.15
N ASP A 52 -1.63 11.95 -1.81
CA ASP A 52 -2.80 11.74 -2.66
C ASP A 52 -4.12 11.70 -1.88
N THR A 53 -4.07 11.42 -0.58
CA THR A 53 -5.25 11.31 0.29
C THR A 53 -5.40 12.46 1.28
N ALA A 54 -4.50 13.44 1.25
CA ALA A 54 -4.43 14.55 2.22
C ALA A 54 -5.70 15.43 2.26
N GLU A 55 -6.45 15.51 1.15
CA GLU A 55 -7.73 16.23 1.12
C GLU A 55 -8.88 15.46 1.79
N LEU A 56 -8.72 14.15 2.02
CA LEU A 56 -9.72 13.27 2.61
C LEU A 56 -9.46 13.00 4.10
N THR A 57 -8.18 12.92 4.50
CA THR A 57 -7.78 12.66 5.87
C THR A 57 -6.36 13.13 6.14
N ASP A 58 -6.10 13.48 7.40
CA ASP A 58 -4.78 13.75 7.97
C ASP A 58 -4.10 12.49 8.54
N TRP A 59 -4.75 11.32 8.42
CA TRP A 59 -4.30 10.04 8.97
C TRP A 59 -4.12 10.02 10.49
N SER A 60 -4.74 10.94 11.24
CA SER A 60 -4.58 11.04 12.71
C SER A 60 -5.02 9.80 13.48
N PHE A 61 -5.74 8.88 12.83
CA PHE A 61 -6.12 7.59 13.39
C PHE A 61 -4.97 6.58 13.43
N VAL A 62 -3.91 6.76 12.63
CA VAL A 62 -2.68 5.96 12.73
C VAL A 62 -1.88 6.46 13.92
N GLN A 63 -1.84 5.66 14.98
CA GLN A 63 -1.18 6.02 16.23
C GLN A 63 0.30 5.61 16.25
N ASP A 64 1.02 6.20 17.20
CA ASP A 64 2.41 5.84 17.46
C ASP A 64 2.55 4.36 17.81
N GLY A 65 3.21 3.62 16.91
CA GLY A 65 3.48 2.19 17.07
C GLY A 65 2.61 1.27 16.21
N ASP A 66 1.53 1.77 15.61
CA ASP A 66 0.66 0.95 14.74
C ASP A 66 1.45 0.33 13.57
N LEU A 67 2.30 1.12 12.93
CA LEU A 67 3.13 0.65 11.81
C LEU A 67 4.17 -0.38 12.24
N ARG A 68 4.69 -0.30 13.48
CA ARG A 68 5.56 -1.34 14.03
C ARG A 68 4.77 -2.62 14.31
N GLN A 69 3.55 -2.49 14.79
CA GLN A 69 2.68 -3.63 15.06
C GLN A 69 2.21 -4.31 13.76
N ALA A 70 1.96 -3.55 12.70
CA ALA A 70 1.58 -4.09 11.38
C ALA A 70 2.74 -4.82 10.68
N HIS A 71 3.99 -4.38 10.90
CA HIS A 71 5.18 -4.95 10.28
C HIS A 71 5.72 -6.17 11.05
N GLN A 72 5.03 -7.30 10.93
CA GLN A 72 5.46 -8.57 11.51
C GLN A 72 6.11 -9.48 10.46
N PRO A 73 7.08 -10.33 10.84
CA PRO A 73 7.66 -11.30 9.92
C PRO A 73 6.60 -12.28 9.42
N LEU A 74 6.58 -12.51 8.10
CA LEU A 74 5.73 -13.50 7.45
C LEU A 74 6.60 -14.60 6.85
N ASP A 75 6.13 -15.85 6.93
CA ASP A 75 6.85 -16.98 6.31
C ASP A 75 6.73 -16.98 4.79
N PHE A 76 5.61 -16.46 4.26
CA PHE A 76 5.33 -16.28 2.84
C PHE A 76 4.25 -15.21 2.64
N LEU A 77 4.03 -14.78 1.39
CA LEU A 77 2.93 -13.91 0.98
C LEU A 77 1.95 -14.69 0.11
N GLY A 78 0.68 -14.74 0.50
CA GLY A 78 -0.39 -15.27 -0.34
C GLY A 78 -0.84 -14.26 -1.39
N VAL A 79 -1.11 -14.74 -2.61
CA VAL A 79 -1.68 -13.96 -3.71
C VAL A 79 -2.99 -14.63 -4.13
N ASN A 80 -4.08 -13.86 -4.25
CA ASN A 80 -5.38 -14.36 -4.72
C ASN A 80 -5.46 -14.57 -6.23
#